data_AF-A0A226NB56-F1
#
_entry.id   AF-A0A226NB56-F1
#
_cell.length_a   1.000
_cell.length_b   1.000
_cell.length_c   1.000
_cell.angle_alpha   90.00
_cell.angle_beta   90.00
_cell.angle_gamma   90.00
#
_symmetry.space_group_name_H-M   'P 1'
#
loop_
_entity.id
_entity.type
_entity.pdbx_description
1 polymer ?
#
loop_
_entity_poly.entity_id
_entity_poly.type
_entity_poly.pdbx_seq_one_letter_code
_entity_poly.pdbx_strand_id
1 'polypeptide(L)'
;MAECVFCKRADNDPYIFGETCQRGGLRFHKNCLYHASNLTQRGEDNEGFFGFLLPDIQQELQRVAQKKCCICQKWGASVRCHHQRCSCTFHFPCGRERGCVSQFFGEYRSFCWQHAPKQQVRLVPQEHRQCTVCMEAVEEHLSFTTLTCPACNTAHFHRYCVQRQALIAARHRFHCLFCWDMETFQAEMLKLGINIPSM
;
A
#
# COMPACT_ATOMS: atom_id res chain seq x y z
N MET A 1 -11.17 14.41 15.89
CA MET A 1 -10.74 12.99 15.84
C MET A 1 -9.26 12.94 16.17
N ALA A 2 -8.78 11.97 16.95
CA ALA A 2 -7.34 11.81 17.21
C ALA A 2 -6.59 11.51 15.90
N GLU A 3 -5.37 12.00 15.72
CA GLU A 3 -4.56 11.75 14.51
C GLU A 3 -3.65 10.52 14.69
N CYS A 4 -3.32 9.84 13.61
CA CYS A 4 -2.32 8.79 13.65
C CYS A 4 -0.94 9.35 14.03
N VAL A 5 -0.26 8.73 14.99
CA VAL A 5 1.02 9.22 15.53
C VAL A 5 2.13 9.23 14.47
N PHE A 6 2.16 8.28 13.53
CA PHE A 6 3.17 8.22 12.46
C PHE A 6 2.93 9.25 11.34
N CYS A 7 1.72 9.30 10.79
CA CYS A 7 1.46 10.13 9.61
C CYS A 7 0.82 11.50 9.90
N LYS A 8 0.39 11.77 11.14
CA LYS A 8 -0.28 13.00 11.57
C LYS A 8 -1.54 13.31 10.75
N ARG A 9 -2.31 12.26 10.42
CA ARG A 9 -3.58 12.37 9.69
C ARG A 9 -4.71 11.73 10.46
N ALA A 10 -5.90 12.31 10.32
CA ALA A 10 -7.13 11.79 10.90
C ALA A 10 -7.94 10.89 9.95
N ASP A 11 -7.58 10.85 8.66
CA ASP A 11 -8.21 10.00 7.63
C ASP A 11 -8.26 8.53 8.05
N ASN A 12 -9.27 7.77 7.59
CA ASN A 12 -9.51 6.39 8.04
C ASN A 12 -10.02 5.46 6.93
N ASP A 13 -9.83 5.81 5.66
CA ASP A 13 -10.17 4.93 4.54
C ASP A 13 -9.44 3.58 4.68
N PRO A 14 -10.17 2.48 4.94
CA PRO A 14 -9.57 1.18 5.21
C PRO A 14 -8.81 0.61 4.01
N TYR A 15 -9.15 1.02 2.78
CA TYR A 15 -8.47 0.58 1.55
C TYR A 15 -7.12 1.29 1.34
N ILE A 16 -6.86 2.37 2.09
CA ILE A 16 -5.60 3.10 2.08
C ILE A 16 -4.82 2.81 3.36
N PHE A 17 -5.43 3.10 4.51
CA PHE A 17 -4.77 3.12 5.80
C PHE A 17 -4.77 1.76 6.51
N GLY A 18 -5.62 0.83 6.05
CA GLY A 18 -5.96 -0.37 6.81
C GLY A 18 -6.79 -0.03 8.05
N GLU A 19 -6.96 -1.01 8.93
CA GLU A 19 -7.65 -0.80 10.19
C GLU A 19 -6.96 0.26 11.06
N THR A 20 -7.73 0.94 11.90
CA THR A 20 -7.21 1.91 12.85
C THR A 20 -7.31 1.34 14.25
N CYS A 21 -6.21 1.38 15.02
CA CYS A 21 -6.22 1.04 16.44
C CYS A 21 -6.08 2.32 17.28
N GLN A 22 -6.89 2.44 18.33
CA GLN A 22 -6.84 3.54 19.29
C GLN A 22 -6.85 2.99 20.72
N ARG A 23 -5.81 3.29 21.50
CA ARG A 23 -5.68 2.87 22.90
C ARG A 23 -4.80 3.84 23.68
N GLY A 24 -5.20 4.19 24.90
CA GLY A 24 -4.40 5.07 25.77
C GLY A 24 -4.08 6.44 25.18
N GLY A 25 -5.01 7.02 24.41
CA GLY A 25 -4.80 8.32 23.72
C GLY A 25 -3.92 8.26 22.46
N LEU A 26 -3.33 7.11 22.14
CA LEU A 26 -2.54 6.90 20.93
C LEU A 26 -3.42 6.30 19.84
N ARG A 27 -3.23 6.76 18.59
CA ARG A 27 -3.89 6.24 17.40
C ARG A 27 -2.87 5.83 16.35
N PHE A 28 -3.06 4.67 15.73
CA PHE A 28 -2.22 4.19 14.64
C PHE A 28 -3.06 3.60 13.50
N HIS A 29 -2.67 3.90 12.27
CA HIS A 29 -3.12 3.17 11.09
C HIS A 29 -2.30 1.89 10.95
N LYS A 30 -2.94 0.76 10.67
CA LYS A 30 -2.31 -0.54 10.42
C LYS A 30 -1.17 -0.40 9.41
N ASN A 31 -1.43 0.19 8.24
CA ASN A 31 -0.42 0.30 7.19
C ASN A 31 0.72 1.28 7.53
N CYS A 32 0.51 2.23 8.45
CA CYS A 32 1.60 3.07 8.94
C CYS A 32 2.55 2.32 9.89
N LEU A 33 2.04 1.33 10.64
CA LEU A 33 2.84 0.45 11.48
C LEU A 33 3.59 -0.58 10.64
N TYR A 34 2.88 -1.34 9.80
CA TYR A 34 3.45 -2.41 8.99
C TYR A 34 4.56 -1.96 8.02
N HIS A 35 4.54 -0.70 7.56
CA HIS A 35 5.56 -0.16 6.65
C HIS A 35 6.59 0.76 7.32
N ALA A 36 6.53 0.95 8.63
CA ALA A 36 7.60 1.63 9.36
C ALA A 36 8.88 0.78 9.27
N SER A 37 9.93 1.32 8.62
CA SER A 37 11.01 0.50 8.06
C SER A 37 11.96 -0.14 9.06
N ASN A 38 11.94 0.26 10.34
CA ASN A 38 12.73 -0.40 11.38
C ASN A 38 11.85 -0.84 12.57
N LEU A 39 10.55 -1.02 12.33
CA LEU A 39 9.61 -1.52 13.31
C LEU A 39 9.33 -3.00 13.04
N THR A 40 9.57 -3.85 14.04
CA THR A 40 9.34 -5.30 13.94
C THR A 40 8.12 -5.67 14.79
N GLN A 41 7.24 -6.51 14.24
CA GLN A 41 6.13 -7.09 14.98
C GLN A 41 6.69 -8.18 15.90
N ARG A 42 6.69 -7.94 17.22
CA ARG A 42 7.26 -8.85 18.22
C ARG A 42 6.23 -9.47 19.16
N GLY A 43 5.03 -8.90 19.24
CA GLY A 43 3.92 -9.44 20.00
C GLY A 43 3.00 -10.27 19.13
N GLU A 44 2.11 -11.01 19.79
CA GLU A 44 1.01 -11.73 19.15
C GLU A 44 -0.03 -10.76 18.57
N ASP A 45 -0.91 -11.23 17.69
CA ASP A 45 -1.88 -10.39 16.99
C ASP A 45 -2.81 -9.57 17.92
N ASN A 46 -3.08 -10.07 19.12
CA ASN A 46 -3.93 -9.42 20.13
C ASN A 46 -3.14 -8.51 21.10
N GLU A 47 -1.82 -8.44 20.98
CA GLU A 47 -0.96 -7.62 21.82
C GLU A 47 -0.63 -6.27 21.15
N GLY A 48 -0.26 -5.28 21.96
CA GLY A 48 0.23 -4.01 21.43
C GLY A 48 -0.77 -3.34 20.49
N PHE A 49 -0.29 -2.90 19.33
CA PHE A 49 -1.09 -2.35 18.24
C PHE A 49 -0.88 -3.23 17.00
N PHE A 50 -1.75 -4.22 16.77
CA PHE A 50 -1.56 -5.25 15.72
C PHE A 50 -0.23 -6.02 15.90
N GLY A 51 0.07 -6.47 17.12
CA GLY A 51 1.32 -7.15 17.48
C GLY A 51 2.56 -6.26 17.57
N PHE A 52 2.44 -4.95 17.32
CA PHE A 52 3.53 -4.00 17.55
C PHE A 52 3.49 -3.50 18.99
N LEU A 53 4.52 -3.84 19.77
CA LEU A 53 4.62 -3.47 21.18
C LEU A 53 4.93 -1.97 21.33
N LEU A 54 4.34 -1.33 22.34
CA LEU A 54 4.51 0.11 22.58
C LEU A 54 5.98 0.55 22.74
N PRO A 55 6.87 -0.19 23.44
CA PRO A 55 8.29 0.16 23.52
C PRO A 55 8.98 0.23 22.14
N ASP A 56 8.59 -0.64 21.21
CA ASP A 56 9.19 -0.72 19.86
C ASP A 56 8.73 0.44 19.00
N ILE A 57 7.44 0.76 19.12
CA ILE A 57 6.86 1.94 18.48
C ILE A 57 7.55 3.21 19.02
N GLN A 58 7.75 3.32 20.33
CA GLN A 58 8.43 4.48 20.92
C GLN A 58 9.88 4.61 20.43
N GLN A 59 10.61 3.49 20.33
CA GLN A 59 11.97 3.48 19.80
C GLN A 59 11.99 3.91 18.32
N GLU A 60 11.05 3.43 17.50
CA GLU A 60 10.99 3.87 16.10
C GLU A 60 10.60 5.35 15.98
N LEU A 61 9.66 5.83 16.80
CA LEU A 61 9.30 7.25 16.85
C LEU A 61 10.50 8.14 17.18
N GLN A 62 11.37 7.73 18.10
CA GLN A 62 12.61 8.44 18.38
C GLN A 62 13.56 8.44 17.17
N ARG A 63 13.72 7.32 16.48
CA ARG A 63 14.58 7.20 15.27
C ARG A 63 14.11 8.10 14.13
N VAL A 64 12.79 8.19 13.92
CA VAL A 64 12.20 8.94 12.80
C VAL A 64 11.91 10.41 13.14
N ALA A 65 12.06 10.82 14.40
CA ALA A 65 11.78 12.18 14.87
C ALA A 65 12.48 13.26 14.04
N GLN A 66 13.70 12.99 13.58
CA GLN A 66 14.49 13.89 12.73
C GLN A 66 14.56 13.44 11.26
N LYS A 67 13.60 12.63 10.79
CA LYS A 67 13.50 12.23 9.38
C LYS A 67 12.39 13.02 8.70
N LYS A 68 12.77 13.91 7.77
CA LYS A 68 11.81 14.65 6.95
C LYS A 68 11.24 13.77 5.85
N CYS A 69 9.93 13.84 5.66
CA CYS A 69 9.28 13.26 4.49
C CYS A 69 9.73 14.02 3.23
N CYS A 70 10.25 13.30 2.24
CA CYS A 70 10.68 13.90 0.96
C CYS A 70 9.52 14.43 0.10
N ILE A 71 8.27 14.25 0.53
CA ILE A 71 7.05 14.66 -0.19
C ILE A 71 6.43 15.87 0.48
N CYS A 72 6.01 15.75 1.75
CA CYS A 72 5.35 16.85 2.48
C CYS A 72 6.30 17.72 3.31
N GLN A 73 7.61 17.40 3.37
CA GLN A 73 8.65 18.11 4.12
C GLN A 73 8.48 18.16 5.65
N LYS A 74 7.46 17.50 6.21
CA LYS A 74 7.23 17.36 7.66
C LYS A 74 8.07 16.23 8.25
N TRP A 75 8.38 16.33 9.55
CA TRP A 75 9.15 15.34 10.32
C TRP A 75 8.37 14.05 10.62
N GLY A 76 9.07 13.01 11.10
CA GLY A 76 8.45 11.75 11.54
C GLY A 76 8.22 10.73 10.43
N ALA A 77 8.87 10.87 9.28
CA ALA A 77 8.70 9.94 8.16
C ALA A 77 9.36 8.59 8.47
N SER A 78 8.56 7.52 8.50
CA SER A 78 9.00 6.18 8.91
C SER A 78 9.18 5.17 7.78
N VAL A 79 8.72 5.46 6.56
CA VAL A 79 8.84 4.55 5.41
C VAL A 79 10.04 4.95 4.57
N ARG A 80 11.00 4.06 4.39
CA ARG A 80 12.20 4.25 3.57
C ARG A 80 12.09 3.43 2.28
N CYS A 81 12.57 4.00 1.18
CA CYS A 81 12.70 3.26 -0.06
C CYS A 81 13.71 2.11 0.10
N HIS A 82 13.33 0.90 -0.32
CA HIS A 82 14.16 -0.29 -0.27
C HIS A 82 15.27 -0.32 -1.34
N HIS A 83 15.18 0.52 -2.38
CA HIS A 83 16.20 0.56 -3.42
C HIS A 83 17.55 0.97 -2.83
N GLN A 84 18.62 0.27 -3.22
CA GLN A 84 19.96 0.51 -2.71
C GLN A 84 20.38 1.97 -2.93
N ARG A 85 21.00 2.57 -1.92
CA ARG A 85 21.48 3.98 -1.95
C ARG A 85 20.38 5.04 -2.12
N CYS A 86 19.10 4.67 -2.11
CA CYS A 86 18.01 5.65 -2.10
C CYS A 86 17.82 6.21 -0.69
N SER A 87 17.88 7.55 -0.55
CA SER A 87 17.66 8.25 0.72
C SER A 87 16.20 8.68 0.94
N CYS A 88 15.30 8.39 -0.01
CA CYS A 88 13.90 8.79 0.09
C CYS A 88 13.23 8.13 1.30
N THR A 89 12.75 8.98 2.21
CA THR A 89 11.93 8.59 3.36
C THR A 89 10.63 9.38 3.32
N PHE A 90 9.50 8.74 3.59
CA PHE A 90 8.17 9.32 3.47
C PHE A 90 7.22 8.77 4.53
N HIS A 91 6.15 9.50 4.83
CA HIS A 91 5.02 8.89 5.54
C HIS A 91 4.28 7.98 4.57
N PHE A 92 3.77 6.84 5.05
CA PHE A 92 3.02 5.89 4.24
C PHE A 92 1.95 6.55 3.32
N PRO A 93 1.01 7.37 3.83
CA PRO A 93 -0.01 7.97 2.96
C PRO A 93 0.55 8.99 1.97
N CYS A 94 1.55 9.79 2.37
CA CYS A 94 2.24 10.70 1.45
C CYS A 94 2.86 9.93 0.29
N GLY A 95 3.52 8.80 0.60
CA GLY A 95 4.10 7.92 -0.41
C GLY A 95 3.04 7.42 -1.38
N ARG A 96 1.94 6.90 -0.85
CA ARG A 96 0.84 6.38 -1.66
C ARG A 96 0.28 7.45 -2.62
N GLU A 97 0.05 8.67 -2.16
CA GLU A 97 -0.43 9.78 -2.99
C GLU A 97 0.56 10.17 -4.08
N ARG A 98 1.86 10.07 -3.80
CA ARG A 98 2.92 10.37 -4.76
C ARG A 98 3.17 9.23 -5.77
N GLY A 99 2.56 8.06 -5.58
CA GLY A 99 2.78 6.87 -6.41
C GLY A 99 3.93 5.98 -5.95
N CYS A 100 4.31 6.04 -4.68
CA CYS A 100 5.15 5.02 -4.04
C CYS A 100 4.38 3.69 -3.93
N VAL A 101 5.10 2.58 -3.99
CA VAL A 101 4.54 1.23 -3.84
C VAL A 101 5.03 0.61 -2.53
N SER A 102 4.10 0.14 -1.72
CA SER A 102 4.37 -0.60 -0.49
C SER A 102 3.81 -2.02 -0.65
N GLN A 103 4.66 -3.03 -0.50
CA GLN A 103 4.33 -4.44 -0.76
C GLN A 103 3.88 -5.12 0.54
N PHE A 104 2.77 -5.83 0.52
CA PHE A 104 2.17 -6.48 1.71
C PHE A 104 2.55 -7.96 1.82
N PHE A 105 3.74 -8.32 1.39
CA PHE A 105 4.27 -9.68 1.42
C PHE A 105 5.76 -9.69 1.76
N GLY A 106 6.25 -10.83 2.26
CA GLY A 106 7.65 -10.98 2.67
C GLY A 106 8.05 -9.94 3.73
N GLU A 107 9.08 -9.15 3.43
CA GLU A 107 9.65 -8.14 4.35
C GLU A 107 8.92 -6.77 4.30
N TYR A 108 7.72 -6.68 3.73
CA TYR A 108 6.92 -5.45 3.68
C TYR A 108 7.62 -4.24 3.01
N ARG A 109 8.41 -4.52 1.96
CA ARG A 109 9.28 -3.55 1.28
C ARG A 109 8.47 -2.41 0.66
N SER A 110 9.02 -1.19 0.73
CA SER A 110 8.43 0.00 0.12
C SER A 110 9.39 0.67 -0.86
N PHE A 111 8.87 1.26 -1.94
CA PHE A 111 9.65 1.87 -3.01
C PHE A 111 9.12 3.27 -3.29
N CYS A 112 10.01 4.27 -3.38
CA CYS A 112 9.61 5.63 -3.73
C CYS A 112 9.10 5.71 -5.18
N TRP A 113 8.43 6.79 -5.56
CA TRP A 113 7.87 6.97 -6.91
C TRP A 113 8.89 6.83 -8.06
N GLN A 114 10.19 7.00 -7.79
CA GLN A 114 11.25 6.79 -8.78
C GLN A 114 11.64 5.30 -8.94
N HIS A 115 11.56 4.53 -7.85
CA HIS A 115 11.96 3.12 -7.80
C HIS A 115 10.77 2.16 -7.69
N ALA A 116 9.55 2.68 -7.72
CA ALA A 116 8.34 1.88 -7.68
C ALA A 116 8.30 0.92 -8.88
N PRO A 117 7.99 -0.36 -8.67
CA PRO A 117 7.79 -1.29 -9.77
C PRO A 117 6.64 -0.78 -10.66
N LYS A 118 6.85 -0.90 -11.97
CA LYS A 118 5.86 -0.54 -12.99
C LYS A 118 5.44 -1.80 -13.73
N GLN A 119 4.19 -1.82 -14.21
CA GLN A 119 3.73 -2.89 -15.09
C GLN A 119 4.50 -2.82 -16.41
N GLN A 120 5.06 -3.96 -16.81
CA GLN A 120 5.76 -4.11 -18.09
C GLN A 120 4.91 -5.00 -19.00
N VAL A 121 3.84 -4.42 -19.55
CA VAL A 121 2.89 -5.14 -20.40
C VAL A 121 2.62 -4.32 -21.65
N ARG A 122 2.47 -5.01 -22.78
CA ARG A 122 2.04 -4.40 -24.04
C ARG A 122 0.53 -4.26 -23.98
N LEU A 123 0.06 -3.03 -23.85
CA LEU A 123 -1.35 -2.73 -23.88
C LEU A 123 -1.92 -3.00 -25.26
N VAL A 124 -3.06 -3.70 -25.32
CA VAL A 124 -3.84 -3.82 -26.55
C VAL A 124 -4.50 -2.47 -26.83
N PRO A 125 -4.38 -1.90 -28.04
CA PRO A 125 -5.11 -0.70 -28.40
C PRO A 125 -6.61 -0.91 -28.19
N GLN A 126 -7.21 -0.10 -27.32
CA GLN A 126 -8.64 -0.11 -27.05
C GLN A 126 -9.08 1.34 -26.86
N GLU A 127 -10.13 1.73 -27.59
CA GLU A 127 -10.81 2.98 -27.36
C GLU A 127 -11.71 2.85 -26.12
N HIS A 128 -11.80 3.91 -25.31
CA HIS A 128 -12.70 3.98 -24.14
C HIS A 128 -12.51 2.86 -23.10
N ARG A 129 -11.29 2.74 -22.57
CA ARG A 129 -11.01 1.78 -21.50
C ARG A 129 -11.81 2.10 -20.23
N GLN A 130 -12.46 1.08 -19.70
CA GLN A 130 -13.24 1.15 -18.46
C GLN A 130 -12.66 0.20 -17.41
N CYS A 131 -12.82 0.56 -16.15
CA CYS A 131 -12.47 -0.28 -15.03
C CYS A 131 -13.45 -1.47 -14.97
N THR A 132 -12.95 -2.70 -15.02
CA THR A 132 -13.80 -3.92 -14.97
C THR A 132 -14.57 -4.07 -13.65
N VAL A 133 -14.24 -3.31 -12.61
CA VAL A 133 -14.91 -3.37 -11.30
C VAL A 133 -16.03 -2.35 -11.17
N CYS A 134 -15.83 -1.08 -11.56
CA CYS A 134 -16.84 -0.01 -11.42
C CYS A 134 -17.47 0.44 -12.74
N MET A 135 -16.98 -0.04 -13.90
CA MET A 135 -17.40 0.35 -15.24
C MET A 135 -17.17 1.83 -15.61
N GLU A 136 -16.45 2.58 -14.77
CA GLU A 136 -16.05 3.97 -15.06
C GLU A 136 -14.76 4.01 -15.90
N ALA A 137 -14.54 5.12 -16.61
CA ALA A 137 -13.35 5.31 -17.44
C ALA A 137 -12.06 5.24 -16.60
N VAL A 138 -11.01 4.64 -17.17
CA VAL A 138 -9.64 4.66 -16.61
C VAL A 138 -8.73 5.52 -17.48
N GLU A 139 -7.56 5.89 -16.96
CA GLU A 139 -6.53 6.58 -17.75
C GLU A 139 -6.09 5.71 -18.95
N GLU A 140 -5.77 6.34 -20.07
CA GLU A 140 -5.32 5.64 -21.29
C GLU A 140 -3.99 4.90 -21.10
N HIS A 141 -3.17 5.36 -20.17
CA HIS A 141 -1.86 4.81 -19.89
C HIS A 141 -1.84 4.11 -18.53
N LEU A 142 -1.01 3.06 -18.43
CA LEU A 142 -0.75 2.43 -17.15
C LEU A 142 0.00 3.38 -16.23
N SER A 143 -0.41 3.41 -14.98
CA SER A 143 0.09 4.35 -13.99
C SER A 143 -0.03 3.76 -12.59
N PHE A 144 0.26 4.57 -11.57
CA PHE A 144 -0.03 4.17 -10.20
C PHE A 144 -1.55 4.13 -9.93
N THR A 145 -2.38 4.81 -10.70
CA THR A 145 -3.84 4.82 -10.53
C THR A 145 -4.51 3.80 -11.43
N THR A 146 -3.92 3.47 -12.58
CA THR A 146 -4.49 2.54 -13.57
C THR A 146 -3.63 1.30 -13.76
N LEU A 147 -4.22 0.13 -13.51
CA LEU A 147 -3.61 -1.19 -13.65
C LEU A 147 -4.29 -2.02 -14.73
N THR A 148 -3.62 -3.08 -15.17
CA THR A 148 -4.19 -4.08 -16.09
C THR A 148 -3.88 -5.50 -15.61
N CYS A 149 -4.72 -6.45 -16.01
CA CYS A 149 -4.41 -7.86 -15.86
C CYS A 149 -3.27 -8.23 -16.82
N PRO A 150 -2.15 -8.83 -16.34
CA PRO A 150 -1.03 -9.22 -17.19
C PRO A 150 -1.33 -10.45 -18.07
N ALA A 151 -2.31 -11.29 -17.68
CA ALA A 151 -2.64 -12.51 -18.42
C ALA A 151 -3.44 -12.22 -19.69
N CYS A 152 -4.49 -11.39 -19.61
CA CYS A 152 -5.32 -11.09 -20.77
C CYS A 152 -4.99 -9.77 -21.46
N ASN A 153 -4.33 -8.81 -20.79
CA ASN A 153 -4.08 -7.45 -21.29
C ASN A 153 -5.33 -6.65 -21.73
N THR A 154 -6.53 -7.15 -21.41
CA THR A 154 -7.84 -6.55 -21.74
C THR A 154 -8.50 -5.92 -20.51
N ALA A 155 -8.37 -6.53 -19.33
CA ALA A 155 -9.04 -6.05 -18.13
C ALA A 155 -8.24 -4.93 -17.47
N HIS A 156 -8.86 -3.77 -17.30
CA HIS A 156 -8.27 -2.59 -16.69
C HIS A 156 -8.93 -2.26 -15.35
N PHE A 157 -8.17 -1.65 -14.44
CA PHE A 157 -8.60 -1.42 -13.07
C PHE A 157 -8.08 -0.09 -12.53
N HIS A 158 -8.97 0.68 -11.88
CA HIS A 158 -8.51 1.63 -10.89
C HIS A 158 -7.83 0.88 -9.74
N ARG A 159 -6.64 1.35 -9.32
CA ARG A 159 -5.90 0.81 -8.17
C ARG A 159 -6.78 0.68 -6.94
N TYR A 160 -7.59 1.70 -6.71
CA TYR A 160 -8.53 1.73 -5.59
C TYR A 160 -9.58 0.61 -5.70
N CYS A 161 -10.20 0.45 -6.87
CA CYS A 161 -11.20 -0.59 -7.10
C CYS A 161 -10.64 -2.01 -6.96
N VAL A 162 -9.45 -2.28 -7.51
CA VAL A 162 -8.82 -3.60 -7.37
C VAL A 162 -8.34 -3.86 -5.94
N GLN A 163 -7.88 -2.83 -5.22
CA GLN A 163 -7.55 -2.96 -3.80
C GLN A 163 -8.79 -3.32 -2.97
N ARG A 164 -9.92 -2.66 -3.22
CA ARG A 164 -11.19 -2.99 -2.58
C ARG A 164 -11.64 -4.42 -2.90
N GLN A 165 -11.54 -4.82 -4.16
CA GLN A 165 -11.85 -6.19 -4.59
C GLN A 165 -10.97 -7.21 -3.85
N ALA A 166 -9.66 -6.97 -3.76
CA ALA A 166 -8.71 -7.86 -3.09
C ALA A 166 -9.03 -8.04 -1.60
N LEU A 167 -9.40 -6.96 -0.88
CA LEU A 167 -9.77 -7.06 0.54
C LEU A 167 -11.09 -7.81 0.77
N ILE A 168 -12.05 -7.73 -0.17
CA ILE A 168 -13.36 -8.41 -0.04
C ILE A 168 -13.27 -9.88 -0.44
N ALA A 169 -12.56 -10.16 -1.55
CA ALA A 169 -12.46 -11.51 -2.10
C ALA A 169 -11.42 -12.35 -1.36
N ALA A 170 -10.41 -11.72 -0.76
CA ALA A 170 -9.21 -12.34 -0.21
C ALA A 170 -8.49 -13.25 -1.23
N ARG A 171 -7.40 -13.89 -0.81
CA ARG A 171 -6.52 -14.64 -1.71
C ARG A 171 -7.22 -15.77 -2.48
N HIS A 172 -8.20 -16.43 -1.89
CA HIS A 172 -8.83 -17.61 -2.48
C HIS A 172 -9.84 -17.27 -3.60
N ARG A 173 -10.40 -16.05 -3.63
CA ARG A 173 -11.36 -15.62 -4.67
C ARG A 173 -10.90 -14.40 -5.47
N PHE A 174 -9.71 -13.86 -5.20
CA PHE A 174 -9.22 -12.71 -5.94
C PHE A 174 -8.55 -13.13 -7.25
N HIS A 175 -9.29 -12.99 -8.35
CA HIS A 175 -8.85 -13.30 -9.72
C HIS A 175 -9.25 -12.19 -10.68
N CYS A 176 -8.73 -12.23 -11.90
CA CYS A 176 -9.15 -11.31 -12.95
C CYS A 176 -10.62 -11.57 -13.32
N LEU A 177 -11.49 -10.56 -13.16
CA LEU A 177 -12.93 -10.68 -13.46
C LEU A 177 -13.27 -10.88 -14.95
N PHE A 178 -12.28 -10.83 -15.84
CA PHE A 178 -12.46 -11.04 -17.28
C PHE A 178 -12.00 -12.44 -17.73
N CYS A 179 -10.74 -12.79 -17.43
CA CYS A 179 -10.13 -14.04 -17.92
C CYS A 179 -10.02 -15.14 -16.86
N TRP A 180 -10.43 -14.88 -15.63
CA TRP A 180 -10.38 -15.82 -14.50
C TRP A 180 -8.98 -16.29 -14.10
N ASP A 181 -7.92 -15.75 -14.71
CA ASP A 181 -6.55 -15.97 -14.24
C ASP A 181 -6.39 -15.47 -12.80
N MET A 182 -5.88 -16.36 -11.95
CA MET A 182 -5.64 -16.10 -10.53
C MET A 182 -4.14 -15.92 -10.26
N GLU A 183 -3.29 -16.84 -10.73
CA GLU A 183 -1.88 -16.88 -10.35
C GLU A 183 -1.10 -15.67 -10.88
N THR A 184 -1.15 -15.43 -12.20
CA THR A 184 -0.43 -14.32 -12.84
C THR A 184 -0.95 -12.97 -12.36
N PHE A 185 -2.28 -12.87 -12.24
CA PHE A 185 -2.96 -11.68 -11.75
C PHE A 185 -2.56 -11.35 -10.30
N GLN A 186 -2.64 -12.31 -9.38
CA GLN A 186 -2.27 -12.09 -7.99
C GLN A 186 -0.80 -11.71 -7.82
N ALA A 187 0.10 -12.42 -8.50
CA ALA A 187 1.54 -12.15 -8.43
C ALA A 187 1.86 -10.70 -8.84
N GLU A 188 1.26 -10.23 -9.94
CA GLU A 188 1.47 -8.88 -10.43
C GLU A 188 0.81 -7.84 -9.51
N MET A 189 -0.41 -8.09 -9.02
CA MET A 189 -1.09 -7.18 -8.08
C MET A 189 -0.31 -7.03 -6.76
N LEU A 190 0.22 -8.13 -6.19
CA LEU A 190 1.08 -8.10 -5.00
C LEU A 190 2.32 -7.24 -5.24
N LYS A 191 3.04 -7.52 -6.34
CA LYS A 191 4.25 -6.79 -6.73
C LYS A 191 4.01 -5.27 -6.81
N LEU A 192 2.83 -4.86 -7.28
CA LEU A 192 2.42 -3.47 -7.45
C LEU A 192 1.82 -2.83 -6.19
N GLY A 193 1.85 -3.53 -5.06
CA GLY A 193 1.42 -3.04 -3.76
C GLY A 193 -0.07 -3.14 -3.48
N ILE A 194 -0.79 -4.04 -4.17
CA ILE A 194 -2.15 -4.41 -3.77
C ILE A 194 -2.06 -5.38 -2.59
N ASN A 195 -2.69 -5.04 -1.48
CA ASN A 195 -2.83 -5.93 -0.34
C ASN A 195 -3.86 -7.03 -0.65
N ILE A 196 -3.43 -8.29 -0.60
CA ILE A 196 -4.29 -9.47 -0.79
C ILE A 196 -4.22 -10.31 0.50
N PRO A 197 -5.19 -10.16 1.42
CA PRO A 197 -5.22 -10.92 2.66
C PRO A 197 -5.31 -12.42 2.41
N SER A 198 -4.65 -13.22 3.25
CA SER A 198 -4.65 -14.68 3.13
C SER A 198 -6.01 -15.33 3.44
N MET A 199 -6.86 -14.67 4.24
CA MET A 199 -8.17 -15.16 4.66
C MET A 199 -9.30 -14.30 4.12
#